data_AF-A0A7X7XNJ3-F1
#
_entry.id   AF-A0A7X7XNJ3-F1
#
_cell.length_a   1.000
_cell.length_b   1.000
_cell.length_c   1.000
_cell.angle_alpha   90.00
_cell.angle_beta   90.00
_cell.angle_gamma   90.00
#
_symmetry.space_group_name_H-M   'P 1'
#
loop_
_entity.id
_entity.type
_entity.pdbx_description
1 polymer ?
#
loop_
_entity_poly.entity_id
_entity_poly.type
_entity_poly.pdbx_seq_one_letter_code
_entity_poly.pdbx_strand_id
1 'polypeptide(L)'
;MPEQPEAKGNGPLSGAVGPAVKPQAGYVNNSSAATGSSQERVRVYVDGFNLYYGLHEQAGRKLLWLDLQDLSQSMLKPNQVLAGVHYFTARRRNNIQSQANQAVYLNALRARGVDVIEGRFQEKSVTCRGCGHQIRSYEEKESDVSFCVRLLEDAVQRRFDVALLVTADSDMVPAVQAVKRQAPSARLIGLFPPKRNSAELRKHLHATMKLGLSKIRGAQLPDPLVDGTQTFHRPTYWV
;
A
#
# COMPACT_ATOMS: atom_id res chain seq x y z
N MET A 1 -37.26 -62.59 2.61
CA MET A 1 -37.84 -61.63 1.65
C MET A 1 -38.22 -60.37 2.42
N PRO A 2 -38.06 -59.14 1.89
CA PRO A 2 -37.05 -58.61 0.95
C PRO A 2 -36.34 -57.34 1.53
N GLU A 3 -35.06 -57.13 1.25
CA GLU A 3 -34.45 -56.17 0.27
C GLU A 3 -33.85 -54.91 0.92
N GLN A 4 -32.54 -54.77 0.78
CA GLN A 4 -31.74 -53.57 1.06
C GLN A 4 -31.69 -52.69 -0.19
N PRO A 5 -31.64 -51.35 -0.07
CA PRO A 5 -31.43 -50.49 -1.22
C PRO A 5 -29.93 -50.36 -1.57
N GLU A 6 -29.67 -50.47 -2.88
CA GLU A 6 -28.37 -50.54 -3.53
C GLU A 6 -27.55 -49.24 -3.46
N ALA A 7 -26.23 -49.43 -3.34
CA ALA A 7 -25.22 -48.40 -3.49
C ALA A 7 -25.02 -48.04 -4.98
N LYS A 8 -25.20 -46.77 -5.33
CA LYS A 8 -24.83 -46.25 -6.65
C LYS A 8 -23.32 -46.02 -6.72
N GLY A 9 -22.63 -46.88 -7.46
CA GLY A 9 -21.24 -46.69 -7.87
C GLY A 9 -21.11 -45.59 -8.92
N ASN A 10 -20.20 -44.64 -8.69
CA ASN A 10 -19.75 -43.71 -9.72
C ASN A 10 -18.59 -44.35 -10.48
N GLY A 11 -18.87 -44.75 -11.73
CA GLY A 11 -17.85 -45.12 -12.71
C GLY A 11 -16.98 -43.91 -13.14
N PRO A 12 -15.85 -44.16 -13.81
CA PRO A 12 -14.88 -43.14 -14.16
C PRO A 12 -15.40 -42.20 -15.26
N LEU A 13 -15.36 -40.89 -15.00
CA LEU A 13 -15.63 -39.87 -16.02
C LEU A 13 -14.44 -39.76 -16.97
N SER A 14 -14.63 -40.33 -18.16
CA SER A 14 -13.80 -40.18 -19.33
C SER A 14 -13.98 -38.78 -19.97
N GLY A 15 -12.84 -38.18 -20.30
CA GLY A 15 -12.56 -37.13 -21.28
C GLY A 15 -13.69 -36.33 -21.94
N ALA A 16 -13.65 -35.01 -21.73
CA ALA A 16 -13.98 -34.03 -22.76
C ALA A 16 -13.00 -32.84 -22.65
N VAL A 17 -11.87 -32.95 -23.35
CA VAL A 17 -10.93 -31.84 -23.56
C VAL A 17 -11.57 -30.90 -24.57
N GLY A 18 -11.98 -29.71 -24.12
CA GLY A 18 -12.42 -28.65 -25.02
C GLY A 18 -11.29 -28.22 -25.98
N PRO A 19 -11.61 -27.73 -27.18
CA PRO A 19 -10.61 -27.45 -28.20
C PRO A 19 -9.59 -26.43 -27.72
N ALA A 20 -8.32 -26.73 -27.97
CA ALA A 20 -7.20 -25.84 -27.69
C ALA A 20 -7.37 -24.51 -28.46
N VAL A 21 -7.48 -23.41 -27.72
CA VAL A 21 -7.47 -22.06 -28.28
C VAL A 21 -6.07 -21.79 -28.83
N LYS A 22 -5.93 -21.81 -30.16
CA LYS A 22 -4.72 -21.38 -30.85
C LYS A 22 -4.56 -19.87 -30.66
N PRO A 23 -3.43 -19.36 -30.12
CA PRO A 23 -3.20 -17.93 -30.10
C PRO A 23 -3.07 -17.43 -31.55
N GLN A 24 -3.93 -16.50 -31.94
CA GLN A 24 -3.84 -15.83 -33.23
C GLN A 24 -2.56 -14.98 -33.24
N ALA A 25 -1.73 -15.26 -34.25
CA ALA A 25 -0.50 -14.54 -34.56
C ALA A 25 -0.80 -13.07 -34.90
N GLY A 26 -0.06 -12.15 -34.29
CA GLY A 26 -0.20 -10.73 -34.57
C GLY A 26 0.63 -9.82 -33.66
N TYR A 27 1.89 -10.16 -33.38
CA TYR A 27 2.84 -9.16 -32.88
C TYR A 27 3.86 -8.86 -33.98
N VAL A 28 3.65 -7.71 -34.61
CA VAL A 28 4.64 -7.07 -35.46
C VAL A 28 5.90 -6.80 -34.64
N ASN A 29 7.01 -7.38 -35.06
CA ASN A 29 8.34 -7.05 -34.56
C ASN A 29 8.67 -5.63 -34.99
N ASN A 30 8.48 -4.66 -34.10
CA ASN A 30 9.15 -3.38 -34.25
C ASN A 30 10.46 -3.41 -33.46
N SER A 31 11.46 -4.05 -34.06
CA SER A 31 12.85 -3.80 -33.74
C SER A 31 13.21 -2.42 -34.26
N SER A 32 12.92 -1.41 -33.45
CA SER A 32 13.45 -0.06 -33.61
C SER A 32 14.01 0.33 -32.26
N ALA A 33 15.33 0.31 -32.14
CA ALA A 33 16.05 0.85 -31.00
C ALA A 33 15.64 2.32 -30.83
N ALA A 34 14.73 2.57 -29.90
CA ALA A 34 14.41 3.92 -29.46
C ALA A 34 15.53 4.37 -28.52
N THR A 35 16.54 5.01 -29.09
CA THR A 35 17.55 5.78 -28.35
C THR A 35 16.88 7.05 -27.82
N GLY A 36 16.10 6.88 -26.76
CA GLY A 36 15.53 7.97 -25.97
C GLY A 36 15.52 7.49 -24.53
N SER A 37 16.29 8.15 -23.67
CA SER A 37 16.30 7.88 -22.23
C SER A 37 14.91 8.23 -21.65
N SER A 38 13.93 7.34 -21.78
CA SER A 38 12.66 7.48 -21.09
C SER A 38 12.93 7.32 -19.61
N GLN A 39 12.70 8.39 -18.83
CA GLN A 39 12.88 8.34 -17.38
C GLN A 39 12.02 7.23 -16.78
N GLU A 40 12.57 6.48 -15.83
CA GLU A 40 11.86 5.42 -15.12
C GLU A 40 10.74 6.04 -14.27
N ARG A 41 9.51 5.56 -14.44
CA ARG A 41 8.34 6.03 -13.69
C ARG A 41 8.31 5.36 -12.33
N VAL A 42 8.32 6.16 -11.27
CA VAL A 42 8.32 5.69 -9.89
C VAL A 42 6.98 5.96 -9.24
N ARG A 43 6.35 4.93 -8.67
CA ARG A 43 5.20 5.11 -7.77
C ARG A 43 5.56 4.73 -6.34
N VAL A 44 5.03 5.47 -5.38
CA VAL A 44 5.28 5.23 -3.95
C VAL A 44 4.00 4.77 -3.29
N TYR A 45 4.07 3.69 -2.54
CA TYR A 45 2.97 3.08 -1.80
C TYR A 45 3.31 3.14 -0.33
N VAL A 46 2.55 3.92 0.43
CA VAL A 46 2.84 4.21 1.83
C VAL A 46 1.79 3.57 2.72
N ASP A 47 2.23 2.63 3.54
CA ASP A 47 1.44 2.07 4.63
C ASP A 47 1.44 3.06 5.80
N GLY A 48 0.27 3.67 6.02
CA GLY A 48 0.10 4.74 6.99
C GLY A 48 0.29 4.29 8.43
N PHE A 49 -0.03 3.05 8.79
CA PHE A 49 0.15 2.55 10.15
C PHE A 49 1.59 2.15 10.40
N ASN A 50 2.21 1.41 9.48
CA ASN A 50 3.61 1.02 9.61
C ASN A 50 4.52 2.24 9.67
N LEU A 51 4.24 3.27 8.85
CA LEU A 51 4.93 4.55 8.89
C LEU A 51 4.65 5.31 10.19
N TYR A 52 3.37 5.50 10.56
CA TYR A 52 2.99 6.24 11.78
C TYR A 52 3.67 5.68 13.03
N TYR A 53 3.57 4.36 13.24
CA TYR A 53 4.13 3.76 14.44
C TYR A 53 5.66 3.78 14.43
N GLY A 54 6.28 3.64 13.25
CA GLY A 54 7.74 3.78 13.12
C GLY A 54 8.24 5.17 13.47
N LEU A 55 7.57 6.22 12.97
CA LEU A 55 7.88 7.61 13.31
C LEU A 55 7.61 7.91 14.78
N HIS A 56 6.48 7.43 15.30
CA HIS A 56 6.07 7.65 16.68
C HIS A 56 7.04 7.02 17.68
N GLU A 57 7.49 5.80 17.45
CA GLU A 57 8.49 5.15 18.29
C GLU A 57 9.86 5.85 18.21
N GLN A 58 10.20 6.40 17.04
CA GLN A 58 11.49 7.04 16.82
C GLN A 58 11.58 8.46 17.37
N ALA A 59 10.51 9.25 17.29
CA ALA A 59 10.55 10.68 17.57
C ALA A 59 9.26 11.23 18.22
N GLY A 60 8.37 10.36 18.70
CA GLY A 60 7.05 10.77 19.15
C GLY A 60 6.27 11.45 18.03
N ARG A 61 5.65 12.58 18.32
CA ARG A 61 4.78 13.27 17.34
C ARG A 61 5.51 14.30 16.47
N LYS A 62 6.82 14.49 16.69
CA LYS A 62 7.65 15.55 16.08
C LYS A 62 7.79 15.48 14.56
N LEU A 63 7.64 14.27 14.02
CA LEU A 63 7.87 13.97 12.60
C LEU A 63 6.59 13.53 11.88
N LEU A 64 5.41 13.74 12.50
CA LEU A 64 4.12 13.33 11.93
C LEU A 64 3.56 14.33 10.91
N TRP A 65 4.03 15.59 10.92
CA TRP A 65 3.67 16.59 9.90
C TRP A 65 4.52 16.42 8.62
N LEU A 66 4.52 15.19 8.12
CA LEU A 66 5.41 14.73 7.06
C LEU A 66 4.79 14.95 5.68
N ASP A 67 5.53 15.61 4.78
CA ASP A 67 5.18 15.76 3.38
C ASP A 67 5.58 14.49 2.61
N LEU A 68 4.60 13.64 2.29
CA LEU A 68 4.85 12.41 1.55
C LEU A 68 5.20 12.64 0.08
N GLN A 69 4.80 13.79 -0.50
CA GLN A 69 5.15 14.16 -1.86
C GLN A 69 6.65 14.50 -1.93
N ASP A 70 7.10 15.42 -1.08
CA ASP A 70 8.51 15.84 -1.02
C ASP A 70 9.41 14.70 -0.55
N LEU A 71 8.95 13.91 0.42
CA LEU A 71 9.68 12.73 0.87
C LEU A 71 9.91 11.74 -0.28
N SER A 72 8.86 11.45 -1.05
CA SER A 72 8.92 10.55 -2.22
C SER A 72 9.84 11.12 -3.30
N GLN A 73 9.73 12.41 -3.60
CA GLN A 73 10.58 13.09 -4.58
C GLN A 73 12.06 13.02 -4.17
N SER A 74 12.36 13.16 -2.88
CA SER A 74 13.74 13.10 -2.37
C SER A 74 14.40 11.72 -2.56
N MET A 75 13.63 10.67 -2.84
CA MET A 75 14.13 9.28 -2.97
C MET A 75 14.45 8.88 -4.41
N LEU A 76 14.06 9.69 -5.39
CA LEU A 76 14.28 9.39 -6.79
C LEU A 76 15.76 9.48 -7.17
N LYS A 77 16.12 8.71 -8.19
CA LYS A 77 17.40 8.84 -8.90
C LYS A 77 17.30 9.88 -10.03
N PRO A 78 18.42 10.39 -10.57
CA PRO A 78 18.41 11.36 -11.67
C PRO A 78 17.65 10.91 -12.92
N ASN A 79 17.60 9.60 -13.18
CA ASN A 79 16.91 9.00 -14.33
C ASN A 79 15.44 8.64 -14.03
N GLN A 80 14.86 9.10 -12.92
CA GLN A 80 13.53 8.73 -12.44
C GLN A 80 12.59 9.94 -12.36
N VAL A 81 11.30 9.68 -12.56
CA VAL A 81 10.21 10.65 -12.40
C VAL A 81 9.14 10.10 -11.47
N LEU A 82 8.63 10.93 -10.56
CA LEU A 82 7.56 10.54 -9.65
C LEU A 82 6.23 10.53 -10.42
N ALA A 83 5.66 9.34 -10.57
CA ALA A 83 4.40 9.11 -11.28
C ALA A 83 3.17 9.05 -10.35
N GLY A 84 3.38 9.04 -9.03
CA GLY A 84 2.29 9.08 -8.05
C GLY A 84 2.71 8.62 -6.65
N VAL A 85 1.98 9.09 -5.64
CA VAL A 85 2.12 8.70 -4.24
C VAL A 85 0.76 8.25 -3.73
N HIS A 86 0.68 7.02 -3.24
CA HIS A 86 -0.52 6.42 -2.64
C HIS A 86 -0.30 6.26 -1.15
N TYR A 87 -1.20 6.83 -0.34
CA TYR A 87 -1.16 6.74 1.12
C TYR A 87 -2.35 5.94 1.63
N PHE A 88 -2.08 4.76 2.20
CA PHE A 88 -3.10 3.83 2.68
C PHE A 88 -3.25 4.00 4.19
N THR A 89 -4.46 4.30 4.65
CA THR A 89 -4.72 4.57 6.07
C THR A 89 -6.15 4.24 6.45
N ALA A 90 -6.47 4.40 7.73
CA ALA A 90 -7.82 4.31 8.25
C ALA A 90 -8.01 5.33 9.38
N ARG A 91 -9.22 5.92 9.45
CA ARG A 91 -9.63 6.85 10.52
C ARG A 91 -9.70 6.21 11.91
N ARG A 92 -8.78 6.57 12.81
CA ARG A 92 -8.85 6.07 14.20
C ARG A 92 -10.11 6.58 14.90
N ARG A 93 -11.01 5.69 15.35
CA ARG A 93 -12.24 6.05 16.09
C ARG A 93 -12.04 6.25 17.60
N ASN A 94 -10.83 6.55 18.05
CA ASN A 94 -10.48 6.58 19.47
C ASN A 94 -10.99 7.84 20.21
N ASN A 95 -10.83 9.04 19.65
CA ASN A 95 -11.40 10.28 20.17
C ASN A 95 -11.56 11.35 19.06
N ILE A 96 -12.41 12.35 19.30
CA ILE A 96 -12.78 13.38 18.32
C ILE A 96 -11.57 14.23 17.91
N GLN A 97 -10.72 14.63 18.85
CA GLN A 97 -9.56 15.48 18.56
C GLN A 97 -8.54 14.79 17.66
N SER A 98 -8.25 13.51 17.92
CA SER A 98 -7.34 12.70 17.11
C SER A 98 -7.87 12.52 15.69
N GLN A 99 -9.19 12.37 15.54
CA GLN A 99 -9.84 12.31 14.22
C GLN A 99 -9.74 13.64 13.48
N ALA A 100 -9.97 14.77 14.16
CA ALA A 100 -9.81 16.09 13.58
C ALA A 100 -8.36 16.34 13.12
N ASN A 101 -7.38 16.03 13.97
CA ASN A 101 -5.96 16.16 13.64
C ASN A 101 -5.56 15.28 12.45
N GLN A 102 -6.03 14.02 12.41
CA GLN A 102 -5.82 13.13 11.27
C GLN A 102 -6.45 13.72 10.01
N ALA A 103 -7.70 14.21 10.08
CA ALA A 103 -8.38 14.80 8.93
C ALA A 103 -7.63 16.02 8.37
N VAL A 104 -7.09 16.89 9.21
CA VAL A 104 -6.23 18.02 8.79
C VAL A 104 -5.02 17.50 8.02
N TYR A 105 -4.33 16.49 8.55
CA TYR A 105 -3.17 15.90 7.88
C TYR A 105 -3.52 15.24 6.55
N LEU A 106 -4.60 14.45 6.48
CA LEU A 106 -5.03 13.80 5.24
C LEU A 106 -5.41 14.83 4.17
N ASN A 107 -6.07 15.92 4.55
CA ASN A 107 -6.42 16.98 3.61
C ASN A 107 -5.19 17.76 3.14
N ALA A 108 -4.22 18.02 4.03
CA ALA A 108 -2.93 18.60 3.66
C ALA A 108 -2.17 17.70 2.66
N LEU A 109 -2.17 16.38 2.86
CA LEU A 109 -1.57 15.44 1.90
C LEU A 109 -2.27 15.46 0.54
N ARG A 110 -3.62 15.50 0.52
CA ARG A 110 -4.38 15.62 -0.73
C ARG A 110 -4.04 16.91 -1.49
N ALA A 111 -3.90 18.03 -0.77
CA ALA A 111 -3.45 19.31 -1.33
C ALA A 111 -2.03 19.23 -1.93
N ARG A 112 -1.17 18.34 -1.43
CA ARG A 112 0.16 18.04 -2.01
C ARG A 112 0.12 17.06 -3.20
N GLY A 113 -1.06 16.61 -3.63
CA GLY A 113 -1.21 15.67 -4.73
C GLY A 113 -1.05 14.19 -4.34
N VAL A 114 -1.10 13.88 -3.04
CA VAL A 114 -1.06 12.48 -2.56
C VAL A 114 -2.44 11.86 -2.67
N ASP A 115 -2.51 10.68 -3.27
CA ASP A 115 -3.73 9.87 -3.36
C ASP A 115 -3.96 9.12 -2.04
N VAL A 116 -4.80 9.71 -1.18
CA VAL A 116 -5.15 9.18 0.15
C VAL A 116 -6.30 8.18 0.04
N ILE A 117 -5.98 6.91 0.30
CA ILE A 117 -6.90 5.77 0.22
C ILE A 117 -7.24 5.34 1.64
N GLU A 118 -8.48 5.61 2.05
CA GLU A 118 -8.99 5.29 3.37
C GLU A 118 -9.73 3.94 3.34
N GLY A 119 -9.31 2.97 4.15
CA GLY A 119 -10.04 1.72 4.37
C GLY A 119 -11.40 1.94 5.08
N ARG A 120 -12.26 0.92 5.08
CA ARG A 120 -13.56 0.97 5.77
C ARG A 120 -13.45 0.43 7.20
N PHE A 121 -14.16 1.06 8.14
CA PHE A 121 -14.32 0.50 9.48
C PHE A 121 -15.51 -0.44 9.53
N GLN A 122 -15.30 -1.66 10.00
CA GLN A 122 -16.38 -2.56 10.36
C GLN A 122 -16.58 -2.52 11.87
N GLU A 123 -17.80 -2.19 12.30
CA GLU A 123 -18.20 -2.32 13.70
C GLU A 123 -18.22 -3.81 14.06
N LYS A 124 -17.62 -4.16 15.19
CA LYS A 124 -17.69 -5.49 15.77
C LYS A 124 -18.20 -5.40 17.20
N SER A 125 -19.05 -6.34 17.56
CA SER A 125 -19.45 -6.53 18.96
C SER A 125 -18.46 -7.50 19.60
N VAL A 126 -17.73 -7.04 20.62
CA VAL A 126 -16.80 -7.87 21.39
C VAL A 126 -17.47 -8.23 22.72
N THR A 127 -17.69 -9.52 22.94
CA THR A 127 -18.24 -10.00 24.20
C THR A 127 -17.16 -9.98 25.29
N CYS A 128 -17.42 -9.25 26.38
CA CYS A 128 -16.58 -9.29 27.57
C CYS A 128 -16.56 -10.71 28.15
N ARG A 129 -15.37 -11.30 28.30
CA ARG A 129 -15.21 -12.67 28.83
C ARG A 129 -15.57 -12.80 30.31
N GLY A 130 -15.59 -11.69 31.06
CA GLY A 130 -15.90 -11.70 32.49
C GLY A 130 -17.39 -11.52 32.81
N CYS A 131 -18.10 -10.64 32.10
CA CYS A 131 -19.48 -10.28 32.42
C CYS A 131 -20.48 -10.52 31.28
N GLY A 132 -20.06 -10.99 30.11
CA GLY A 132 -20.94 -11.26 28.97
C GLY A 132 -21.46 -10.00 28.25
N HIS A 133 -21.12 -8.80 28.71
CA HIS A 133 -21.56 -7.56 28.09
C HIS A 133 -20.96 -7.39 26.69
N GLN A 134 -21.77 -6.90 25.75
CA GLN A 134 -21.34 -6.60 24.39
C GLN A 134 -20.74 -5.20 24.32
N ILE A 135 -19.44 -5.13 24.04
CA ILE A 135 -18.71 -3.89 23.86
C ILE A 135 -18.63 -3.61 22.36
N ARG A 136 -19.15 -2.45 21.95
CA ARG A 136 -18.92 -1.94 20.59
C ARG A 136 -17.43 -1.66 20.42
N SER A 137 -16.80 -2.39 19.52
CA SER A 137 -15.42 -2.18 19.10
C SER A 137 -15.41 -1.91 17.61
N TYR A 138 -14.38 -1.22 17.15
CA TYR A 138 -14.20 -0.94 15.73
C TYR A 138 -12.91 -1.60 15.30
N GLU A 139 -13.01 -2.48 14.31
CA GLU A 139 -11.86 -3.04 13.66
C GLU A 139 -11.60 -2.24 12.40
N GLU A 140 -10.38 -1.74 12.28
CA GLU A 140 -9.87 -1.30 11.00
C GLU A 140 -9.85 -2.50 10.06
N LYS A 141 -10.45 -2.35 8.89
CA LYS A 141 -10.32 -3.33 7.83
C LYS A 141 -9.89 -2.66 6.54
N GLU A 142 -9.33 -3.48 5.66
CA GLU A 142 -9.12 -3.20 4.24
C GLU A 142 -8.00 -2.23 3.87
N SER A 143 -7.29 -1.55 4.77
CA SER A 143 -6.14 -0.69 4.41
C SER A 143 -5.02 -1.51 3.75
N ASP A 144 -4.64 -2.63 4.36
CA ASP A 144 -3.65 -3.59 3.82
C ASP A 144 -4.12 -4.24 2.52
N VAL A 145 -5.41 -4.58 2.45
CA VAL A 145 -6.02 -5.15 1.24
C VAL A 145 -6.02 -4.11 0.11
N SER A 146 -6.38 -2.87 0.39
CA SER A 146 -6.38 -1.77 -0.57
C SER A 146 -4.97 -1.49 -1.08
N PHE A 147 -3.96 -1.54 -0.20
CA PHE A 147 -2.56 -1.47 -0.58
C PHE A 147 -2.21 -2.57 -1.58
N CYS A 148 -2.51 -3.82 -1.24
CA CYS A 148 -2.19 -4.98 -2.07
C CYS A 148 -2.88 -4.92 -3.44
N VAL A 149 -4.17 -4.59 -3.45
CA VAL A 149 -5.00 -4.48 -4.66
C VAL A 149 -4.46 -3.37 -5.55
N ARG A 150 -4.26 -2.16 -5.01
CA ARG A 150 -3.79 -1.01 -5.80
C ARG A 150 -2.40 -1.24 -6.38
N LEU A 151 -1.48 -1.83 -5.60
CA LEU A 151 -0.14 -2.18 -6.07
C LEU A 151 -0.21 -3.14 -7.27
N LEU A 152 -1.05 -4.19 -7.17
CA LEU A 152 -1.22 -5.16 -8.25
C LEU A 152 -1.89 -4.56 -9.49
N GLU A 153 -2.95 -3.77 -9.31
CA GLU A 153 -3.64 -3.08 -10.40
C GLU A 153 -2.69 -2.16 -11.18
N ASP A 154 -1.93 -1.34 -10.47
CA ASP A 154 -0.97 -0.44 -11.08
C ASP A 154 0.14 -1.21 -11.81
N ALA A 155 0.59 -2.35 -11.28
CA ALA A 155 1.59 -3.19 -11.92
C ALA A 155 1.07 -3.79 -13.23
N VAL A 156 -0.13 -4.39 -13.22
CA VAL A 156 -0.78 -4.98 -14.40
C VAL A 156 -1.04 -3.92 -15.47
N GLN A 157 -1.44 -2.72 -15.07
CA GLN A 157 -1.66 -1.58 -15.95
C GLN A 157 -0.35 -0.87 -16.37
N ARG A 158 0.82 -1.37 -15.96
CA ARG A 158 2.14 -0.78 -16.24
C ARG A 158 2.23 0.71 -15.88
N ARG A 159 1.67 1.09 -14.72
CA ARG A 159 1.65 2.47 -14.21
C ARG A 159 2.97 2.92 -13.59
N PHE A 160 3.90 1.99 -13.35
CA PHE A 160 5.24 2.25 -12.85
C PHE A 160 6.25 1.27 -13.46
N ASP A 161 7.51 1.70 -13.48
CA ASP A 161 8.67 0.85 -13.75
C ASP A 161 9.33 0.45 -12.43
N VAL A 162 9.28 1.35 -11.43
CA VAL A 162 9.73 1.10 -10.05
C VAL A 162 8.61 1.43 -9.05
N ALA A 163 8.33 0.51 -8.12
CA ALA A 163 7.51 0.80 -6.95
C ALA A 163 8.36 0.89 -5.70
N LEU A 164 8.19 1.97 -4.94
CA LEU A 164 8.75 2.13 -3.60
C LEU A 164 7.67 1.79 -2.58
N LEU A 165 7.91 0.76 -1.77
CA LEU A 165 6.96 0.29 -0.76
C LEU A 165 7.42 0.76 0.62
N VAL A 166 6.76 1.78 1.17
CA VAL A 166 7.04 2.31 2.52
C VAL A 166 6.26 1.49 3.54
N THR A 167 6.76 0.29 3.80
CA THR A 167 6.22 -0.64 4.80
C THR A 167 7.28 -1.69 5.14
N ALA A 168 7.19 -2.26 6.33
CA ALA A 168 7.87 -3.48 6.70
C ALA A 168 6.88 -4.59 7.10
N ASP A 169 5.63 -4.53 6.66
CA ASP A 169 4.65 -5.56 6.95
C ASP A 169 4.84 -6.80 6.05
N SER A 170 4.98 -7.98 6.65
CA SER A 170 5.08 -9.24 5.92
C SER A 170 3.78 -9.64 5.25
N ASP A 171 2.64 -9.07 5.65
CA ASP A 171 1.34 -9.38 5.05
C ASP A 171 1.24 -8.89 3.59
N MET A 172 2.18 -8.04 3.16
CA MET A 172 2.32 -7.59 1.78
C MET A 172 3.00 -8.61 0.85
N VAL A 173 3.61 -9.67 1.40
CA VAL A 173 4.36 -10.67 0.61
C VAL A 173 3.52 -11.30 -0.51
N PRO A 174 2.27 -11.74 -0.29
CA PRO A 174 1.44 -12.29 -1.36
C PRO A 174 1.24 -11.33 -2.54
N ALA A 175 1.07 -10.03 -2.27
CA ALA A 175 0.94 -9.01 -3.31
C ALA A 175 2.26 -8.77 -4.06
N VAL A 176 3.38 -8.69 -3.35
CA VAL A 176 4.72 -8.60 -3.95
C VAL A 176 4.98 -9.78 -4.89
N GLN A 177 4.65 -11.00 -4.46
CA GLN A 177 4.79 -12.18 -5.30
C GLN A 177 3.85 -12.16 -6.51
N ALA A 178 2.61 -11.70 -6.34
CA ALA A 178 1.66 -11.54 -7.44
C ALA A 178 2.17 -10.55 -8.49
N VAL A 179 2.69 -9.40 -8.07
CA VAL A 179 3.28 -8.42 -8.99
C VAL A 179 4.46 -9.01 -9.75
N LYS A 180 5.36 -9.74 -9.09
CA LYS A 180 6.50 -10.38 -9.78
C LYS A 180 6.06 -11.37 -10.85
N ARG A 181 4.94 -12.07 -10.65
CA ARG A 181 4.36 -12.98 -11.66
C ARG A 181 3.70 -12.22 -12.81
N GLN A 182 2.94 -11.16 -12.51
CA GLN A 182 2.10 -10.46 -13.50
C GLN A 182 2.83 -9.34 -14.25
N ALA A 183 3.85 -8.74 -13.64
CA ALA A 183 4.64 -7.64 -14.17
C ALA A 183 6.14 -7.88 -13.86
N PRO A 184 6.78 -8.89 -14.48
CA PRO A 184 8.15 -9.28 -14.16
C PRO A 184 9.20 -8.20 -14.46
N SER A 185 8.88 -7.21 -15.30
CA SER A 185 9.75 -6.05 -15.56
C SER A 185 9.71 -5.00 -14.46
N ALA A 186 8.72 -5.05 -13.56
CA ALA A 186 8.53 -4.03 -12.54
C ALA A 186 9.44 -4.26 -11.33
N ARG A 187 10.16 -3.21 -10.91
CA ARG A 187 11.09 -3.27 -9.79
C ARG A 187 10.43 -2.84 -8.49
N LEU A 188 10.37 -3.76 -7.53
CA LEU A 188 9.83 -3.52 -6.18
C LEU A 188 10.96 -3.28 -5.17
N ILE A 189 10.97 -2.10 -4.53
CA ILE A 189 11.97 -1.70 -3.54
C ILE A 189 11.28 -1.37 -2.22
N GLY A 190 11.72 -1.98 -1.12
CA GLY A 190 11.21 -1.71 0.22
C GLY A 190 11.92 -0.54 0.90
N LEU A 191 11.15 0.39 1.46
CA LEU A 191 11.60 1.51 2.26
C LEU A 191 11.07 1.35 3.70
N PHE A 192 11.84 0.67 4.54
CA PHE A 192 11.36 0.30 5.87
C PHE A 192 11.32 1.53 6.78
N PRO A 193 10.16 1.89 7.35
CA PRO A 193 10.05 3.03 8.27
C PRO A 193 11.02 2.91 9.45
N PRO A 194 11.32 4.01 10.15
CA PRO A 194 12.13 3.95 11.36
C PRO A 194 11.57 2.92 12.35
N LYS A 195 12.45 2.19 13.04
CA LYS A 195 12.06 1.14 14.00
C LYS A 195 11.24 -0.02 13.42
N ARG A 196 11.08 -0.09 12.09
CA ARG A 196 10.42 -1.18 11.39
C ARG A 196 11.44 -1.96 10.57
N ASN A 197 11.28 -3.28 10.53
CA ASN A 197 12.11 -4.17 9.73
C ASN A 197 11.37 -5.49 9.50
N SER A 198 11.53 -6.08 8.32
CA SER A 198 11.00 -7.42 8.04
C SER A 198 12.02 -8.24 7.28
N ALA A 199 12.44 -9.35 7.91
CA ALA A 199 13.30 -10.34 7.28
C ALA A 199 12.57 -11.08 6.16
N GLU A 200 11.27 -11.35 6.36
CA GLU A 200 10.47 -12.09 5.39
C GLU A 200 10.20 -11.26 4.13
N LEU A 201 9.70 -10.04 4.28
CA LEU A 201 9.42 -9.17 3.13
C LEU A 201 10.67 -8.90 2.29
N ARG A 202 11.84 -8.78 2.95
CA ARG A 202 13.13 -8.58 2.27
C ARG A 202 13.48 -9.70 1.29
N LYS A 203 13.09 -10.95 1.55
CA LYS A 203 13.39 -12.09 0.66
C LYS A 203 12.70 -11.97 -0.70
N HIS A 204 11.58 -11.24 -0.76
CA HIS A 204 10.73 -11.19 -1.95
C HIS A 204 10.96 -9.92 -2.79
N LEU A 205 11.53 -8.86 -2.20
CA LEU A 205 11.81 -7.58 -2.86
C LEU A 205 13.13 -7.58 -3.63
N HIS A 206 13.27 -6.68 -4.60
CA HIS A 206 14.51 -6.53 -5.39
C HIS A 206 15.61 -5.81 -4.61
N ALA A 207 15.22 -4.91 -3.72
CA ALA A 207 16.10 -4.22 -2.80
C ALA A 207 15.31 -3.73 -1.58
N THR A 208 16.01 -3.49 -0.47
CA THR A 208 15.42 -2.84 0.71
C THR A 208 16.39 -1.81 1.26
N MET A 209 15.86 -0.70 1.79
CA MET A 209 16.62 0.27 2.56
C MET A 209 15.80 0.78 3.74
N LYS A 210 16.46 1.34 4.75
CA LYS A 210 15.77 2.04 5.84
C LYS A 210 15.40 3.45 5.39
N LEU A 211 14.22 3.89 5.78
CA LEU A 211 13.79 5.27 5.62
C LEU A 211 14.61 6.17 6.57
N GLY A 212 15.56 6.90 6.00
CA GLY A 212 16.52 7.69 6.77
C GLY A 212 15.91 8.92 7.45
N LEU A 213 16.29 9.17 8.70
CA LEU A 213 15.82 10.32 9.47
C LEU A 213 16.11 11.68 8.82
N SER A 214 17.24 11.82 8.11
CA SER A 214 17.58 13.05 7.41
C SER A 214 16.54 13.40 6.34
N LYS A 215 16.11 12.41 5.54
CA LYS A 215 15.06 12.60 4.53
C LYS A 215 13.70 12.93 5.17
N ILE A 216 13.34 12.22 6.25
CA ILE A 216 12.10 12.48 7.01
C ILE A 216 12.08 13.92 7.55
N ARG A 217 13.18 14.39 8.15
CA ARG A 217 13.30 15.75 8.69
C ARG A 217 13.29 16.81 7.60
N GLY A 218 13.91 16.53 6.45
CA GLY A 218 13.94 17.44 5.30
C GLY A 218 12.61 17.55 4.55
N ALA A 219 11.68 16.64 4.79
CA ALA A 219 10.38 16.57 4.11
C ALA A 219 9.21 16.83 5.08
N GLN A 220 9.32 17.79 5.99
CA GLN A 220 8.16 18.21 6.80
C GLN A 220 7.32 19.21 5.99
N LEU A 221 6.00 19.09 6.08
CA LEU A 221 5.09 20.08 5.50
C LEU A 221 5.39 21.47 6.13
N PRO A 222 5.25 22.56 5.35
CA PRO A 222 5.27 23.91 5.91
C PRO A 222 4.12 24.08 6.91
N ASP A 223 4.26 25.03 7.82
CA ASP A 223 3.23 25.39 8.78
C ASP A 223 3.15 26.94 8.86
N PRO A 224 2.11 27.57 8.28
CA PRO A 224 0.99 26.93 7.58
C PRO A 224 1.36 26.34 6.20
N LEU A 225 0.64 25.30 5.79
CA LEU A 225 0.52 24.90 4.39
C LEU A 225 -0.69 25.62 3.77
N VAL A 226 -0.50 26.28 2.63
CA VAL A 226 -1.55 26.99 1.90
C VAL A 226 -1.79 26.31 0.56
N ASP A 227 -3.06 26.03 0.25
CA ASP A 227 -3.54 25.49 -1.04
C ASP A 227 -4.79 26.26 -1.50
N GLY A 228 -4.58 27.20 -2.42
CA GLY A 228 -5.62 28.15 -2.83
C GLY A 228 -6.14 28.96 -1.64
N THR A 229 -7.42 28.78 -1.28
CA THR A 229 -8.06 29.44 -0.13
C THR A 229 -8.01 28.60 1.15
N GLN A 230 -7.49 27.38 1.09
CA GLN A 230 -7.39 26.49 2.25
C GLN A 230 -6.04 26.66 2.94
N THR A 231 -6.07 26.70 4.27
CA THR A 231 -4.88 26.79 5.12
C THR A 231 -4.90 25.63 6.10
N PHE A 232 -3.82 24.84 6.12
CA PHE A 232 -3.64 23.72 7.03
C PHE A 232 -2.52 24.03 8.01
N HIS A 233 -2.82 23.92 9.30
CA HIS A 233 -1.85 24.08 10.37
C HIS A 233 -1.40 22.74 10.91
N ARG A 234 -0.14 22.66 11.32
CA ARG A 234 0.34 21.51 12.07
C ARG A 234 -0.49 21.37 13.35
N PRO A 235 -0.99 20.16 13.68
CA PRO A 235 -1.66 19.93 14.95
C PRO A 235 -0.76 20.33 16.14
N THR A 236 -1.31 21.08 17.10
CA THR A 236 -0.55 21.70 18.21
C THR A 236 0.27 20.71 19.06
N TYR A 237 -0.16 19.45 19.15
CA TYR A 237 0.53 18.40 19.90
C TYR A 237 1.55 17.60 19.07
N TRP A 238 1.82 18.01 17.82
CA TRP A 238 2.83 17.43 16.93
C TRP A 238 4.11 18.27 16.95
N VAL A 239 4.60 18.54 18.16
CA VAL A 239 5.80 19.35 18.47
C VAL A 239 6.91 18.53 19.12
#